data_AF-A0A3D2MPH0-F1
#
_entry.id   AF-A0A3D2MPH0-F1
#
_cell.length_a   1.000
_cell.length_b   1.000
_cell.length_c   1.000
_cell.angle_alpha   90.00
_cell.angle_beta   90.00
_cell.angle_gamma   90.00
#
_symmetry.space_group_name_H-M   'P 1'
#
loop_
_entity.id
_entity.type
_entity.pdbx_description
1 polymer ?
#
loop_
_entity_poly.entity_id
_entity_poly.type
_entity_poly.pdbx_seq_one_letter_code
_entity_poly.pdbx_strand_id
1 'polypeptide(L)'
;LQRSVGPVQFIGTGPTLNEATDNAMQRASEVLHMTQAEVRNRCTITGGVEIGRLPGVVQLNMLVSLDKLDAIGIGHYVRQQYGL
;
A
#
# COMPACT_ATOMS: atom_id res chain seq x y z
N LEU A 1 4.15 16.56 17.60
CA LEU A 1 4.44 16.38 16.16
C LEU A 1 3.30 15.58 15.55
N GLN A 2 2.34 16.23 14.90
CA GLN A 2 1.33 15.52 14.09
C GLN A 2 2.06 14.96 12.86
N ARG A 3 2.23 13.64 12.80
CA ARG A 3 2.77 12.99 11.60
C ARG A 3 1.63 12.85 10.59
N SER A 4 1.66 13.63 9.52
CA SER A 4 0.71 13.50 8.42
C SER A 4 0.92 12.14 7.74
N VAL A 5 -0.20 11.50 7.39
CA VAL A 5 -0.25 10.23 6.65
C VAL A 5 -0.90 10.47 5.30
N GLY A 6 -0.54 9.68 4.31
CA GLY A 6 -1.13 9.73 2.98
C GLY A 6 -1.53 8.34 2.48
N PRO A 7 -2.56 8.26 1.62
CA PRO A 7 -2.99 7.00 1.05
C PRO A 7 -2.00 6.54 -0.02
N VAL A 8 -1.77 5.22 -0.06
CA VAL A 8 -1.02 4.55 -1.13
C VAL A 8 -1.75 3.29 -1.55
N GLN A 9 -1.60 2.96 -2.83
CA GLN A 9 -2.13 1.76 -3.44
C GLN A 9 -1.01 0.94 -4.06
N PHE A 10 -1.00 -0.36 -3.78
CA PHE A 10 -0.13 -1.33 -4.43
C PHE A 10 -0.96 -2.30 -5.25
N ILE A 11 -0.55 -2.54 -6.49
CA ILE A 11 -1.20 -3.53 -7.35
C ILE A 11 -0.49 -4.87 -7.19
N GLY A 12 -1.26 -5.91 -6.91
CA GLY A 12 -0.81 -7.29 -6.92
C GLY A 12 -1.39 -8.05 -8.09
N THR A 13 -0.58 -8.93 -8.69
CA THR A 13 -1.00 -9.74 -9.82
C THR A 13 -0.54 -11.18 -9.64
N GLY A 14 -1.38 -12.15 -9.99
CA GLY A 14 -1.04 -13.57 -9.94
C GLY A 14 -2.03 -14.43 -10.73
N PRO A 15 -1.75 -15.74 -10.87
CA PRO A 15 -2.69 -16.73 -11.40
C PRO A 15 -4.02 -16.81 -10.64
N THR A 16 -3.98 -16.57 -9.32
CA THR A 16 -5.14 -16.61 -8.42
C THR A 16 -5.25 -15.35 -7.57
N LEU A 17 -6.40 -15.13 -6.91
CA LEU A 17 -6.59 -14.00 -5.98
C LEU A 17 -5.63 -14.05 -4.79
N ASN A 18 -5.35 -15.25 -4.27
CA ASN A 18 -4.44 -15.42 -3.14
C ASN A 18 -3.02 -15.05 -3.54
N GLU A 19 -2.54 -15.58 -4.68
CA GLU A 19 -1.21 -15.25 -5.20
C GLU A 19 -1.06 -13.76 -5.55
N ALA A 20 -2.11 -13.14 -6.09
CA ALA A 20 -2.14 -11.70 -6.33
C ALA A 20 -2.06 -10.90 -5.01
N THR A 21 -2.74 -11.36 -3.96
CA THR A 21 -2.72 -10.72 -2.64
C THR A 21 -1.35 -10.82 -1.98
N ASP A 22 -0.75 -12.01 -1.99
CA ASP A 22 0.62 -12.21 -1.47
C ASP A 22 1.63 -11.36 -2.26
N ASN A 23 1.46 -11.26 -3.59
CA ASN A 23 2.28 -10.39 -4.42
C ASN A 23 2.15 -8.90 -4.04
N ALA A 24 0.94 -8.39 -3.80
CA ALA A 24 0.73 -7.01 -3.35
C ALA A 24 1.38 -6.75 -1.99
N MET A 25 1.18 -7.67 -1.03
CA MET A 25 1.74 -7.58 0.33
C MET A 25 3.27 -7.58 0.31
N GLN A 26 3.88 -8.45 -0.49
CA GLN A 26 5.33 -8.51 -0.66
C GLN A 26 5.87 -7.23 -1.29
N ARG A 27 5.25 -6.74 -2.38
CA ARG A 27 5.66 -5.48 -3.02
C ARG A 27 5.60 -4.30 -2.05
N ALA A 28 4.50 -4.16 -1.31
CA ALA A 28 4.35 -3.10 -0.32
C ALA A 28 5.40 -3.23 0.80
N SER A 29 5.67 -4.44 1.27
CA SER A 29 6.69 -4.73 2.30
C SER A 29 8.09 -4.32 1.83
N GLU A 30 8.47 -4.71 0.62
CA GLU A 30 9.78 -4.41 0.02
C GLU A 30 9.96 -2.91 -0.22
N VAL A 31 8.97 -2.26 -0.85
CA VAL A 31 9.02 -0.83 -1.17
C VAL A 31 9.01 0.03 0.08
N LEU A 32 8.14 -0.25 1.06
CA LEU A 32 8.00 0.59 2.25
C LEU A 32 8.99 0.24 3.37
N HIS A 33 9.86 -0.74 3.14
CA HIS A 33 10.76 -1.30 4.12
C HIS A 33 10.04 -1.61 5.45
N MET A 34 8.94 -2.36 5.34
CA MET A 34 8.10 -2.81 6.45
C MET A 34 8.00 -4.33 6.43
N THR A 35 7.67 -4.96 7.55
CA THR A 35 7.34 -6.40 7.54
C THR A 35 5.98 -6.63 6.88
N GLN A 36 5.76 -7.80 6.28
CA GLN A 36 4.44 -8.17 5.76
C GLN A 36 3.35 -8.14 6.83
N ALA A 37 3.69 -8.48 8.09
CA ALA A 37 2.76 -8.39 9.21
C ALA A 37 2.32 -6.94 9.49
N GLU A 38 3.25 -5.97 9.39
CA GLU A 38 2.92 -4.55 9.51
C GLU A 38 2.03 -4.08 8.36
N VAL A 39 2.36 -4.46 7.11
CA VAL A 39 1.54 -4.14 5.93
C VAL A 39 0.12 -4.69 6.10
N ARG A 40 -0.02 -5.95 6.51
CA ARG A 40 -1.33 -6.58 6.74
C ARG A 40 -2.13 -5.83 7.80
N ASN A 41 -1.52 -5.52 8.95
CA ASN A 41 -2.20 -4.77 10.00
C ASN A 41 -2.65 -3.39 9.53
N ARG A 42 -1.79 -2.64 8.83
CA ARG A 42 -2.15 -1.31 8.30
C ARG A 42 -3.25 -1.39 7.25
N CYS A 43 -3.16 -2.37 6.35
CA CYS A 43 -4.19 -2.66 5.36
C CYS A 43 -5.54 -2.94 6.05
N THR A 44 -5.57 -3.76 7.11
CA THR A 44 -6.82 -4.05 7.85
C THR A 44 -7.40 -2.82 8.55
N ILE A 45 -6.55 -1.97 9.14
CA ILE A 45 -7.02 -0.86 10.01
C ILE A 45 -7.37 0.39 9.19
N THR A 46 -6.61 0.67 8.13
CA THR A 46 -6.65 1.95 7.41
C THR A 46 -6.98 1.84 5.93
N GLY A 47 -7.32 0.64 5.45
CA GLY A 47 -7.66 0.42 4.06
C GLY A 47 -8.24 -0.98 3.82
N GLY A 48 -7.71 -1.70 2.84
CA GLY A 48 -8.23 -3.02 2.49
C GLY A 48 -7.60 -3.60 1.22
N VAL A 49 -7.96 -4.85 0.91
CA VAL A 49 -7.63 -5.50 -0.35
C VAL A 49 -8.90 -5.58 -1.20
N GLU A 50 -8.86 -4.99 -2.39
CA GLU A 50 -9.97 -4.97 -3.34
C GLU A 50 -9.64 -5.81 -4.56
N ILE A 51 -10.65 -6.47 -5.12
CA ILE A 51 -10.50 -7.23 -6.37
C ILE A 51 -10.50 -6.23 -7.53
N GLY A 52 -9.36 -6.07 -8.19
CA GLY A 52 -9.26 -5.22 -9.38
C GLY A 52 -9.81 -5.92 -10.63
N ARG A 53 -9.36 -7.15 -10.89
CA ARG A 53 -9.79 -7.95 -12.03
C ARG A 53 -9.62 -9.44 -11.74
N LEU A 54 -10.66 -10.23 -12.00
CA LEU A 54 -10.56 -11.68 -11.94
C LEU A 54 -9.72 -12.26 -13.11
N PRO A 55 -9.00 -13.37 -12.88
CA PRO A 55 -8.93 -14.14 -11.63
C PRO A 55 -7.85 -13.68 -10.64
N GLY A 56 -7.08 -12.62 -10.93
CA GLY A 56 -5.77 -12.48 -10.29
C GLY A 56 -5.16 -11.09 -10.32
N VAL A 57 -5.96 -10.04 -10.15
CA VAL A 57 -5.48 -8.68 -9.92
C VAL A 57 -6.17 -8.14 -8.68
N VAL A 58 -5.39 -7.63 -7.74
CA VAL A 58 -5.88 -7.00 -6.51
C VAL A 58 -5.24 -5.64 -6.30
N GLN A 59 -5.94 -4.80 -5.55
CA GLN A 59 -5.48 -3.49 -5.12
C GLN A 59 -5.37 -3.50 -3.59
N LEU A 60 -4.18 -3.25 -3.07
CA LEU A 60 -3.92 -3.12 -1.64
C LEU A 60 -3.85 -1.63 -1.29
N ASN A 61 -4.79 -1.18 -0.47
CA ASN A 61 -4.93 0.21 -0.04
C ASN A 61 -4.58 0.35 1.44
N MET A 62 -3.80 1.37 1.81
CA MET A 62 -3.49 1.69 3.22
C MET A 62 -2.95 3.11 3.39
N LEU A 63 -2.96 3.61 4.62
CA LEU A 63 -2.31 4.86 4.99
C LEU A 63 -0.87 4.64 5.45
N VAL A 64 0.03 5.50 5.00
CA VAL A 64 1.46 5.48 5.34
C VAL A 64 1.94 6.88 5.72
N SER A 65 2.86 6.97 6.68
CA SER A 65 3.46 8.25 7.09
C SER A 65 4.19 8.93 5.93
N LEU A 66 4.04 10.25 5.79
CA LEU A 66 4.74 11.01 4.75
C LEU A 66 6.26 10.82 4.79
N ASP A 67 6.88 10.70 5.97
CA ASP A 67 8.33 10.45 6.10
C ASP A 67 8.78 9.18 5.31
N LYS A 68 7.96 8.13 5.32
CA LYS A 68 8.24 6.91 4.55
C LYS A 68 7.96 7.10 3.06
N LEU A 69 6.92 7.87 2.72
CA LEU A 69 6.60 8.18 1.33
C LEU A 69 7.66 9.07 0.69
N ASP A 70 8.29 9.95 1.46
CA ASP A 70 9.44 10.74 1.05
C ASP A 70 10.67 9.86 0.84
N ALA A 71 10.93 8.89 1.73
CA ALA A 71 12.04 7.96 1.61
C ALA A 71 11.98 7.11 0.32
N ILE A 72 10.78 6.84 -0.19
CA ILE A 72 10.58 6.12 -1.47
C ILE A 72 10.33 7.08 -2.67
N GLY A 73 10.42 8.40 -2.46
CA GLY A 73 10.37 9.41 -3.52
C GLY A 73 8.99 9.77 -4.07
N ILE A 74 7.89 9.41 -3.39
CA ILE A 74 6.53 9.73 -3.86
C ILE A 74 5.77 10.71 -2.96
N GLY A 75 6.32 11.08 -1.81
CA GLY A 75 5.62 11.91 -0.83
C GLY A 75 5.16 13.27 -1.35
N HIS A 76 5.87 13.87 -2.32
CA HIS A 76 5.44 15.15 -2.93
C HIS A 76 4.18 14.99 -3.77
N TYR A 77 4.02 13.88 -4.50
CA TYR A 77 2.80 13.61 -5.26
C TYR A 77 1.59 13.50 -4.34
N VAL A 78 1.77 12.83 -3.19
CA VAL A 78 0.70 12.63 -2.21
C VAL A 78 0.30 13.95 -1.55
N ARG A 79 1.27 14.79 -1.19
CA ARG A 79 0.97 16.15 -0.68
C ARG A 79 0.23 17.00 -1.71
N GLN A 80 0.70 17.00 -2.95
CA GLN A 80 0.07 17.77 -4.03
C GLN A 80 -1.38 17.31 -4.28
N GLN A 81 -1.62 16.01 -4.32
CA GLN A 81 -2.94 15.44 -4.64
C GLN A 81 -3.96 15.64 -3.51
N TYR A 82 -3.53 15.57 -2.25
CA TYR A 82 -4.43 15.57 -1.09
C TYR A 82 -4.35 16.83 -0.23
N GLY A 83 -3.55 17.82 -0.60
CA GLY A 83 -3.42 19.09 0.13
C GLY A 83 -2.80 18.92 1.53
N LEU A 84 -1.81 18.03 1.65
CA LEU A 84 -1.11 17.70 2.90
C LEU A 84 0.20 18.45 3.10
#